data_AF-A0A2N5HMD9-F1
#
_entry.id   AF-A0A2N5HMD9-F1
#
_cell.length_a   1.000
_cell.length_b   1.000
_cell.length_c   1.000
_cell.angle_alpha   90.00
_cell.angle_beta   90.00
_cell.angle_gamma   90.00
#
_symmetry.space_group_name_H-M   'P 1'
#
loop_
_entity.id
_entity.type
_entity.pdbx_description
1 polymer ?
#
loop_
_entity_poly.entity_id
_entity_poly.type
_entity_poly.pdbx_seq_one_letter_code
_entity_poly.pdbx_strand_id
1 'polypeptide(L)' 'MENYVIILAAYLLGSIPSALWIGKLFYGTDVRQHGSGNMGATNTFRVLGKKAGI' A
#
# COMPACT_ATOMS: atom_id res chain seq x y z
N MET A 1 23.63 17.85 7.01
CA MET A 1 23.58 16.56 7.73
C MET A 1 22.27 16.34 8.47
N GLU A 2 21.67 17.38 9.08
CA GLU A 2 20.44 17.26 9.87
C GLU A 2 19.23 16.65 9.11
N ASN A 3 19.11 16.88 7.80
CA ASN A 3 17.95 16.39 7.03
C ASN A 3 18.07 14.94 6.54
N TYR A 4 19.23 14.29 6.64
CA TYR A 4 19.38 12.91 6.13
C TYR A 4 18.55 11.90 6.93
N VAL A 5 18.43 12.11 8.25
CA VAL A 5 17.62 11.25 9.12
C VAL A 5 16.14 11.35 8.73
N ILE A 6 15.65 12.56 8.46
CA ILE A 6 14.26 12.80 8.05
C ILE A 6 14.00 12.17 6.66
N ILE A 7 14.92 12.36 5.71
CA ILE A 7 14.80 11.76 4.37
C ILE A 7 14.77 10.23 4.47
N LEU A 8 15.67 9.64 5.27
CA LEU A 8 15.70 8.19 5.46
C LEU A 8 14.41 7.69 6.12
N ALA A 9 13.93 8.36 7.17
CA ALA A 9 12.68 8.02 7.82
C ALA A 9 11.48 8.12 6.85
N ALA A 10 11.39 9.19 6.06
CA ALA A 10 10.33 9.37 5.07
C ALA A 10 10.36 8.27 4.00
N TYR A 11 11.54 7.89 3.52
CA TYR A 11 11.71 6.79 2.56
C TYR A 11 11.26 5.45 3.14
N LEU A 12 11.69 5.13 4.37
CA LEU A 12 11.33 3.88 5.03
C LEU A 12 9.82 3.79 5.30
N LEU A 13 9.22 4.87 5.79
CA LEU A 13 7.78 4.94 6.05
C LEU A 13 6.96 4.87 4.76
N GLY A 14 7.38 5.57 3.70
CA GLY A 14 6.70 5.55 2.40
C GLY A 14 6.86 4.23 1.64
N SER A 15 7.88 3.44 1.96
CA SER A 15 8.13 2.13 1.33
C SER A 15 7.31 0.99 1.95
N ILE A 16 6.49 1.26 2.96
CA ILE A 16 5.64 0.24 3.59
C ILE A 16 4.54 -0.17 2.58
N PRO A 17 4.45 -1.45 2.18
CA PRO A 17 3.49 -1.91 1.18
C PRO A 17 2.10 -2.16 1.81
N SER A 18 1.47 -1.09 2.28
CA SER A 18 0.20 -1.12 3.04
C SER A 18 -0.92 -1.87 2.30
N ALA A 19 -1.09 -1.66 1.00
CA ALA A 19 -2.10 -2.35 0.20
C ALA A 19 -1.91 -3.88 0.16
N LEU A 20 -0.67 -4.36 0.20
CA LEU A 20 -0.37 -5.79 0.25
C LEU A 20 -0.62 -6.38 1.62
N TRP A 21 -0.22 -5.68 2.68
CA TRP A 21 -0.47 -6.12 4.04
C TRP A 21 -1.98 -6.16 4.33
N ILE A 22 -2.69 -5.08 3.99
CA ILE A 22 -4.14 -5.01 4.18
C ILE A 22 -4.83 -6.09 3.36
N GLY A 23 -4.53 -6.18 2.06
CA GLY A 23 -5.11 -7.17 1.16
C GLY A 23 -4.89 -8.60 1.63
N LYS A 24 -3.65 -8.98 1.96
CA LYS A 24 -3.35 -10.36 2.36
C LYS A 24 -3.85 -10.72 3.75
N LEU A 25 -3.65 -9.84 4.73
CA LEU A 25 -3.93 -10.15 6.14
C LEU A 25 -5.41 -10.03 6.49
N PHE A 26 -6.11 -9.04 5.94
CA PHE A 26 -7.50 -8.76 6.32
C PHE A 26 -8.52 -9.21 5.26
N TYR A 27 -8.10 -9.33 3.99
CA TYR A 27 -8.99 -9.67 2.87
C TYR A 27 -8.57 -10.96 2.13
N GLY A 28 -7.51 -11.65 2.57
CA GLY A 28 -7.02 -12.88 1.94
C GLY A 28 -6.63 -12.75 0.47
N THR A 29 -6.39 -11.53 -0.02
CA THR A 29 -6.28 -11.22 -1.46
C THR A 29 -4.99 -10.46 -1.77
N ASP A 30 -4.19 -10.93 -2.73
CA ASP A 30 -3.07 -10.15 -3.27
C ASP A 30 -3.58 -9.18 -4.35
N VAL A 31 -3.60 -7.88 -4.02
CA VAL A 31 -4.10 -6.83 -4.94
C VAL A 31 -3.31 -6.71 -6.24
N ARG A 32 -2.07 -7.23 -6.31
CA ARG A 32 -1.27 -7.22 -7.55
C ARG A 32 -1.73 -8.25 -8.57
N GLN A 33 -2.46 -9.27 -8.13
CA GLN A 33 -3.01 -10.32 -9.00
C GLN A 33 -4.39 -9.95 -9.55
N HIS A 34 -4.92 -8.78 -9.18
CA HIS A 34 -6.28 -8.36 -9.46
C HIS A 34 -6.34 -6.90 -9.97
N GLY A 35 -7.40 -6.57 -10.70
CA GLY A 35 -7.61 -5.22 -11.24
C GLY A 35 -6.48 -4.80 -12.20
N SER A 36 -5.87 -3.65 -11.95
CA SER A 36 -4.76 -3.15 -12.78
C SER A 36 -3.38 -3.70 -12.36
N GLY A 37 -3.32 -4.50 -11.29
CA GLY A 37 -2.08 -5.03 -10.72
C GLY A 37 -1.21 -4.03 -9.94
N ASN A 38 -1.58 -2.74 -9.91
CA ASN A 38 -0.87 -1.72 -9.14
C ASN A 38 -1.23 -1.81 -7.64
N MET A 39 -0.29 -1.43 -6.76
CA MET A 39 -0.50 -1.39 -5.30
C MET A 39 -1.10 -0.08 -4.78
N GLY A 40 -1.51 0.82 -5.68
CA GLY A 40 -2.06 2.12 -5.29
C GLY A 40 -3.47 2.05 -4.72
N ALA A 41 -3.89 3.15 -4.07
CA ALA A 41 -5.22 3.32 -3.49
C ALA A 41 -6.35 3.03 -4.48
N THR A 42 -6.23 3.47 -5.73
CA THR A 42 -7.25 3.24 -6.77
C THR A 42 -7.46 1.75 -7.07
N ASN A 43 -6.39 0.95 -7.14
CA ASN A 43 -6.55 -0.49 -7.37
C ASN A 43 -7.07 -1.19 -6.12
N THR A 44 -6.59 -0.77 -4.94
CA THR A 44 -7.07 -1.27 -3.66
C THR A 44 -8.57 -0.99 -3.47
N PHE A 45 -9.04 0.21 -3.80
CA PHE A 45 -10.46 0.56 -3.80
C PHE A 45 -11.28 -0.35 -4.74
N ARG A 46 -10.77 -0.61 -5.94
CA ARG A 46 -11.43 -1.45 -6.94
C ARG A 46 -11.53 -2.91 -6.52
N VAL A 47 -10.45 -3.45 -5.93
CA VAL A 47 -10.32 -4.87 -5.61
C VAL A 47 -10.90 -5.19 -4.23
N LEU A 48 -10.62 -4.37 -3.22
CA LEU A 48 -10.98 -4.62 -1.81
C LEU A 48 -12.12 -3.71 -1.30
N GLY A 49 -12.55 -2.74 -2.10
CA GLY A 49 -13.62 -1.81 -1.76
C GLY A 49 -13.16 -0.55 -1.03
N LYS A 50 -14.13 0.36 -0.82
CA LYS A 50 -13.90 1.72 -0.30
C LYS A 50 -13.15 1.78 1.03
N LYS A 51 -13.41 0.85 1.95
CA LYS A 51 -12.78 0.84 3.28
C LYS A 51 -11.27 0.56 3.25
N ALA A 52 -10.80 -0.22 2.28
CA ALA A 52 -9.38 -0.56 2.16
C ALA A 52 -8.63 0.39 1.21
N GLY A 53 -9.34 1.08 0.30
CA GLY A 53 -8.75 2.01 -0.67
C GLY A 53 -8.73 3.48 -0.26
N ILE A 54 -9.25 3.82 0.93
CA ILE A 54 -9.13 5.14 1.59
C ILE A 54 -8.17 4.97 2.76
#